data_AF-A0A3N5WW19-F1
#
_entry.id   AF-A0A3N5WW19-F1
#
_cell.length_a   1.000
_cell.length_b   1.000
_cell.length_c   1.000
_cell.angle_alpha   90.00
_cell.angle_beta   90.00
_cell.angle_gamma   90.00
#
_symmetry.space_group_name_H-M   'P 1'
#
loop_
_entity.id
_entity.type
_entity.pdbx_description
1 polymer ?
#
loop_
_entity_poly.entity_id
_entity_poly.type
_entity_poly.pdbx_seq_one_letter_code
_entity_poly.pdbx_strand_id
1 'polypeptide(L)'
;MNFLSDLFIKPYPSFAKPEVDRLFDELVRIGKTEDYLSERPGQGFNRECRHIRTREIGKRLDELGGLPLMEYIDRQIRRKLGKNMSWHLEACWKDIGNWIA
;
A
#
# COMPACT_ATOMS: atom_id res chain seq x y z
N MET A 1 -1.40 22.62 -6.48
CA MET A 1 -1.39 21.14 -6.61
C MET A 1 -0.10 20.76 -7.31
N ASN A 2 0.92 20.39 -6.55
CA ASN A 2 2.30 20.29 -7.03
C ASN A 2 2.65 18.83 -7.40
N PHE A 3 1.89 18.27 -8.34
CA PHE A 3 1.90 16.85 -8.75
C PHE A 3 3.27 16.32 -9.23
N LEU A 4 4.20 17.20 -9.62
CA LEU A 4 5.51 16.84 -10.15
C LEU A 4 6.64 16.88 -9.10
N SER A 5 6.51 17.67 -8.03
CA SER A 5 7.53 17.76 -6.99
C SER A 5 7.59 16.52 -6.09
N ASP A 6 6.48 15.79 -5.95
CA ASP A 6 6.39 14.55 -5.17
C ASP A 6 7.03 13.33 -5.86
N LEU A 7 7.48 13.48 -7.11
CA LEU A 7 8.23 12.43 -7.81
C LEU A 7 9.70 12.37 -7.38
N PHE A 8 10.25 13.49 -6.88
CA PHE A 8 11.65 13.59 -6.47
C PHE A 8 11.85 13.62 -4.96
N ILE A 9 10.82 13.96 -4.19
CA ILE A 9 10.87 13.99 -2.73
C ILE A 9 10.24 12.70 -2.20
N LYS A 10 11.06 11.86 -1.57
CA LYS A 10 10.57 10.70 -0.83
C LYS A 10 9.77 11.22 0.37
N PRO A 11 8.48 10.87 0.52
CA PRO A 11 7.62 11.36 1.60
C PRO A 11 7.88 10.62 2.92
N TYR A 12 9.15 10.35 3.23
CA TYR A 12 9.58 9.65 4.43
C TYR A 12 11.01 10.05 4.77
N PRO A 13 11.38 10.09 6.06
CA PRO A 13 12.73 10.43 6.46
C PRO A 13 13.71 9.32 6.06
N SER A 14 14.97 9.67 5.80
CA SER A 14 15.99 8.73 5.32
C SER A 14 16.20 7.51 6.23
N PHE A 15 15.98 7.64 7.54
CA PHE A 15 16.10 6.53 8.49
C PHE A 15 14.98 5.48 8.33
N ALA A 16 13.80 5.88 7.82
CA ALA A 16 12.67 4.98 7.61
C ALA A 16 12.81 4.20 6.30
N LYS A 17 13.76 4.57 5.44
CA LYS A 17 13.96 3.94 4.13
C LYS A 17 14.06 2.40 4.18
N PRO A 18 14.88 1.78 5.06
CA PRO A 18 14.99 0.33 5.09
C PRO A 18 13.70 -0.36 5.53
N GLU A 19 12.86 0.32 6.30
CA GLU A 19 11.55 -0.21 6.70
C GLU A 19 10.56 -0.10 5.55
N VAL A 20 10.47 1.08 4.91
CA VAL A 20 9.61 1.32 3.74
C VAL A 20 9.94 0.36 2.60
N ASP A 21 11.22 0.15 2.30
CA ASP A 21 11.64 -0.77 1.24
C ASP A 21 11.22 -2.21 1.55
N ARG A 22 11.34 -2.67 2.81
CA ARG A 22 10.89 -4.00 3.23
C ARG A 22 9.38 -4.17 3.12
N LEU A 23 8.63 -3.17 3.58
CA LEU A 23 7.16 -3.15 3.49
C LEU A 23 6.70 -3.16 2.03
N PHE A 24 7.37 -2.40 1.17
CA PHE A 24 7.11 -2.39 -0.26
C PHE A 24 7.36 -3.75 -0.91
N ASP A 25 8.51 -4.38 -0.62
CA ASP A 25 8.83 -5.70 -1.17
C ASP A 25 7.84 -6.77 -0.70
N GLU A 26 7.36 -6.66 0.54
CA GLU A 26 6.32 -7.54 1.06
C GLU A 26 4.98 -7.34 0.33
N LEU A 27 4.54 -6.10 0.10
CA LEU A 27 3.36 -5.82 -0.72
C LEU A 27 3.49 -6.42 -2.12
N VAL A 28 4.65 -6.24 -2.75
CA VAL A 28 4.94 -6.80 -4.07
C VAL A 28 4.86 -8.32 -4.06
N ARG A 29 5.33 -8.97 -3.01
CA ARG A 29 5.23 -10.42 -2.85
C ARG A 29 3.77 -10.84 -2.75
N ILE A 30 2.99 -10.23 -1.85
CA ILE A 30 1.56 -10.52 -1.64
C ILE A 30 0.78 -10.35 -2.95
N GLY A 31 0.96 -9.22 -3.64
CA GLY A 31 0.29 -8.96 -4.92
C GLY A 31 0.68 -9.93 -6.04
N LYS A 32 1.80 -10.66 -5.93
CA LYS A 32 2.18 -11.71 -6.88
C LYS A 32 1.68 -13.10 -6.51
N THR A 33 1.52 -13.39 -5.22
CA THR A 33 1.23 -14.75 -4.73
C THR A 33 -0.21 -14.95 -4.30
N GLU A 34 -0.85 -13.93 -3.73
CA GLU A 34 -2.09 -14.07 -2.97
C GLU A 34 -3.19 -13.08 -3.41
N ASP A 35 -2.82 -11.93 -3.99
CA ASP A 35 -3.70 -10.76 -4.20
C ASP A 35 -4.00 -10.00 -2.89
N TYR A 36 -4.50 -8.76 -3.00
CA TYR A 36 -4.86 -7.91 -1.86
C TYR A 36 -6.33 -8.02 -1.45
N LEU A 37 -7.15 -8.54 -2.34
CA LEU A 37 -8.58 -8.81 -2.15
C LEU A 37 -8.88 -10.28 -2.39
N SER A 38 -9.94 -10.76 -1.75
CA SER A 38 -10.48 -12.10 -1.97
C SER A 38 -11.97 -12.02 -2.29
N GLU A 39 -12.51 -13.07 -2.89
CA GLU A 39 -13.95 -13.26 -3.03
C GLU A 39 -14.59 -13.83 -1.75
N ARG A 40 -13.78 -14.45 -0.88
CA ARG A 40 -14.25 -15.13 0.34
C ARG A 40 -13.43 -14.73 1.57
N PRO A 41 -14.06 -14.55 2.73
CA PRO A 41 -13.34 -14.25 3.98
C PRO A 41 -12.55 -15.48 4.48
N GLY A 42 -11.50 -15.25 5.27
CA GLY A 42 -10.63 -16.29 5.83
C GLY A 42 -9.27 -16.39 5.13
N GLN A 43 -8.42 -17.37 5.53
CA GLN A 43 -7.10 -17.66 4.90
C GLN A 43 -6.20 -16.42 4.70
N GLY A 44 -6.15 -15.50 5.68
CA GLY A 44 -5.35 -14.27 5.58
C GLY A 44 -6.14 -13.01 5.19
N PHE A 45 -7.43 -13.15 4.88
CA PHE A 45 -8.34 -12.04 4.58
C PHE A 45 -9.32 -11.79 5.74
N ASN A 46 -9.65 -10.53 5.98
CA ASN A 46 -10.62 -10.12 7.00
C ASN A 46 -12.07 -10.41 6.55
N ARG A 47 -13.06 -10.03 7.39
CA ARG A 47 -14.48 -10.21 7.08
C ARG A 47 -14.97 -9.44 5.85
N GLU A 48 -14.24 -8.40 5.45
CA GLU A 48 -14.50 -7.57 4.26
C GLU A 48 -13.71 -8.06 3.04
N CYS A 49 -13.11 -9.26 3.15
CA CYS A 49 -12.25 -9.85 2.13
C CYS A 49 -11.01 -9.02 1.75
N ARG A 50 -10.52 -8.20 2.68
CA ARG A 50 -9.28 -7.43 2.54
C ARG A 50 -8.12 -8.17 3.20
N HIS A 51 -6.98 -8.27 2.52
CA HIS A 51 -5.80 -8.97 3.04
C HIS A 51 -5.31 -8.31 4.33
N ILE A 52 -5.24 -9.07 5.42
CA ILE A 52 -4.96 -8.56 6.77
C ILE A 52 -3.56 -7.92 6.81
N ARG A 53 -2.55 -8.64 6.31
CA ARG A 53 -1.17 -8.14 6.27
C ARG A 53 -1.01 -6.87 5.44
N THR A 54 -1.64 -6.80 4.27
CA THR A 54 -1.63 -5.59 3.44
C THR A 54 -2.22 -4.38 4.18
N ARG A 55 -3.28 -4.57 4.97
CA ARG A 55 -3.82 -3.49 5.82
C ARG A 55 -2.88 -3.10 6.95
N GLU A 56 -2.20 -4.05 7.59
CA GLU A 56 -1.18 -3.75 8.59
C GLU A 56 -0.03 -2.93 8.00
N ILE A 57 0.44 -3.31 6.81
CA ILE A 57 1.46 -2.55 6.09
C ILE A 57 0.95 -1.14 5.77
N GLY A 58 -0.29 -1.00 5.31
CA GLY A 58 -0.91 0.31 5.06
C GLY A 58 -0.93 1.21 6.30
N LYS A 59 -1.32 0.67 7.46
CA LYS A 59 -1.27 1.39 8.73
C LYS A 59 0.15 1.82 9.09
N ARG A 60 1.13 0.94 8.89
CA ARG A 60 2.53 1.27 9.18
C ARG A 60 3.09 2.35 8.25
N LEU A 61 2.69 2.35 6.98
CA LEU A 61 3.06 3.40 6.03
C LEU A 61 2.40 4.74 6.41
N ASP A 62 1.15 4.73 6.86
CA ASP A 62 0.48 5.93 7.39
C ASP A 62 1.22 6.50 8.61
N GLU A 63 1.64 5.64 9.56
CA GLU A 63 2.46 6.06 10.71
C GLU A 63 3.82 6.67 10.31
N LEU A 64 4.44 6.17 9.24
CA LEU A 64 5.78 6.59 8.82
C LEU A 64 5.80 7.87 7.99
N GLY A 65 4.78 8.09 7.16
CA GLY A 65 4.76 9.19 6.20
C GLY A 65 3.37 9.64 5.76
N GLY A 66 2.33 9.15 6.43
CA GLY A 66 0.94 9.49 6.18
C GLY A 66 0.45 9.13 4.78
N LEU A 67 -0.62 9.81 4.38
CA LEU A 67 -1.20 9.71 3.04
C LEU A 67 -0.17 9.89 1.90
N PRO A 68 0.77 10.85 1.92
CA PRO A 68 1.75 11.00 0.84
C PRO A 68 2.62 9.76 0.62
N LEU A 69 3.00 9.05 1.70
CA LEU A 69 3.75 7.81 1.59
C LEU A 69 2.89 6.67 1.05
N MET A 70 1.65 6.53 1.52
CA MET A 70 0.72 5.54 0.99
C MET A 70 0.51 5.72 -0.52
N GLU A 71 0.24 6.95 -0.97
CA GLU A 71 0.06 7.25 -2.40
C GLU A 71 1.35 7.00 -3.20
N TYR A 72 2.51 7.34 -2.62
CA TYR A 72 3.80 7.05 -3.26
C TYR A 72 3.99 5.55 -3.49
N ILE A 73 3.66 4.72 -2.51
CA ILE A 73 3.76 3.26 -2.59
C ILE A 73 2.76 2.69 -3.58
N ASP A 74 1.49 3.12 -3.56
CA ASP A 74 0.50 2.67 -4.53
C ASP A 74 0.96 2.98 -5.98
N ARG A 75 1.50 4.19 -6.24
CA ARG A 75 2.10 4.51 -7.54
C ARG A 75 3.23 3.55 -7.93
N GLN A 76 4.07 3.12 -6.98
CA GLN A 76 5.11 2.12 -7.27
C GLN A 76 4.52 0.73 -7.56
N ILE A 77 3.50 0.32 -6.81
CA ILE A 77 2.79 -0.95 -7.04
C ILE A 77 2.11 -0.93 -8.42
N ARG A 78 1.44 0.17 -8.78
CA ARG A 78 0.84 0.36 -10.11
C ARG A 78 1.87 0.20 -11.23
N ARG A 79 3.07 0.75 -11.06
CA ARG A 79 4.18 0.61 -12.03
C ARG A 79 4.71 -0.82 -12.11
N LYS A 80 4.76 -1.54 -10.99
CA LYS A 80 5.43 -2.86 -10.89
C LYS A 80 4.49 -4.04 -11.18
N LEU A 81 3.22 -3.95 -10.77
CA LEU A 81 2.21 -5.02 -10.85
C LEU A 81 1.01 -4.66 -11.74
N GLY A 82 0.92 -3.41 -12.20
CA GLY A 82 -0.14 -2.95 -13.10
C GLY A 82 -1.34 -2.31 -12.40
N LYS A 83 -2.26 -1.78 -13.22
CA LYS A 83 -3.40 -0.97 -12.76
C LYS A 83 -4.38 -1.76 -11.87
N ASN A 84 -4.70 -3.00 -12.23
CA ASN A 84 -5.68 -3.80 -11.48
C ASN A 84 -5.22 -4.08 -10.06
N MET A 85 -3.94 -4.42 -9.88
CA MET A 85 -3.37 -4.73 -8.57
C MET A 85 -3.28 -3.48 -7.68
N SER A 86 -3.00 -2.32 -8.27
CA SER A 86 -3.10 -1.03 -7.57
C SER A 86 -4.54 -0.75 -7.13
N TRP A 87 -5.55 -0.98 -7.99
CA TRP A 87 -6.96 -0.83 -7.59
C TRP A 87 -7.37 -1.77 -6.44
N HIS A 88 -6.89 -3.02 -6.44
CA HIS A 88 -7.10 -3.95 -5.32
C HIS A 88 -6.43 -3.44 -4.03
N LEU A 89 -5.23 -2.84 -4.14
CA LEU A 89 -4.53 -2.25 -3.01
C LEU A 89 -5.28 -1.05 -2.44
N GLU A 90 -5.74 -0.14 -3.31
CA GLU A 90 -6.54 1.04 -2.96
C GLU A 90 -7.77 0.61 -2.15
N ALA A 91 -8.53 -0.35 -2.65
CA ALA A 91 -9.71 -0.89 -2.00
C ALA A 91 -9.39 -1.62 -0.68
N CYS A 92 -8.22 -2.27 -0.61
CA CYS A 92 -7.73 -2.92 0.59
C CYS A 92 -7.34 -1.90 1.68
N TRP A 93 -6.86 -0.71 1.30
CA TRP A 93 -6.45 0.35 2.22
C TRP A 93 -7.54 1.35 2.60
N LYS A 94 -8.74 1.21 2.03
CA LYS A 94 -9.91 1.98 2.45
C LYS A 94 -10.09 1.96 3.98
N ASP A 95 -10.38 3.13 4.55
CA ASP A 95 -10.53 3.37 5.99
C ASP A 95 -9.21 3.25 6.81
N ILE A 96 -8.04 3.40 6.18
CA ILE A 96 -6.75 3.54 6.87
C ILE A 96 -6.31 5.00 6.84
N GLY A 97 -6.14 5.61 8.01
CA GLY A 97 -5.67 7.00 8.11
C GLY A 97 -6.57 7.97 7.32
N ASN A 98 -5.95 8.79 6.47
CA ASN A 98 -6.64 9.72 5.58
C ASN A 98 -6.88 9.15 4.16
N TRP A 99 -6.85 7.83 3.99
CA TRP A 99 -7.08 7.17 2.70
C TRP A 99 -8.58 7.11 2.36
N ILE A 100 -8.97 7.78 1.28
CA ILE A 100 -10.40 7.96 0.89
C ILE A 100 -10.82 7.06 -0.30
N ALA A 101 -9.88 6.38 -0.95
CA ALA A 101 -10.14 5.63 -2.20
C ALA A 101 -11.20 4.52 -2.05
#